data_AF-A0A6S6SEI4-F1
#
_entry.id   AF-A0A6S6SEI4-F1
#
_cell.length_a   1.000
_cell.length_b   1.000
_cell.length_c   1.000
_cell.angle_alpha   90.00
_cell.angle_beta   90.00
_cell.angle_gamma   90.00
#
_symmetry.space_group_name_H-M   'P 1'
#
loop_
_entity.id
_entity.type
_entity.pdbx_description
1 polymer ?
#
loop_
_entity_poly.entity_id
_entity_poly.type
_entity_poly.pdbx_seq_one_letter_code
_entity_poly.pdbx_strand_id
1 'polypeptide(L)'
;MKQTTALNILKSGKNVFITGSAGTGKTYLLRQYIQYLKERRIHPTIVAPTGIAASHLKGQTIHSFFALGIRDTVVDNGYVAFLLEKSYLKSRFSKLKVLIIDEVSMVSPEIFASMDKILRAFKNSPEPFGGVQVVISGDFFQLPPVSKEFKEKRFSWQAPVWKTLELKSCYLSEKFRQDDDQLIQVLDEIRSDNVSESSQKILENCFHTELAEKVTVTKLFTHNVDVDRINLEELSKLKGKPQTFKYTSKGSVKNIEKIFKTALVLEELTLKKGAMVIFIKNNPEKFYVNGTTGVVMGFDGDIPIVQTTTGRKIRVVADDWQLENDKGENVATVSQVPLRLAWAITIHKSQGMTLDAAQIDLSQTFEVGQGYVALSRIKNIEGLQLLGLNEMALKVDPLILRIDEPIKKASLKASAEITAYSEEDLEKAHANYIKGLGGCINFLEIEDEKKLLRAGKSSVSSDIPTHLKTKALMESCESIKEIAKTRGVTAATIMNHFSTLKKEDNSIDLSKYKPKGLPTEAIEKVVLVLEEEQNMENFAEDGNLRMKAIYEALNGEISYDDIRATMLFRL
;
A
#
# COMPACT_ATOMS: atom_id res chain seq x y z
N MET A 1 -15.45 21.43 5.59
CA MET A 1 -15.03 21.65 4.18
C MET A 1 -15.59 20.51 3.33
N LYS A 2 -16.09 20.81 2.12
CA LYS A 2 -16.56 19.79 1.16
C LYS A 2 -15.39 19.06 0.52
N GLN A 3 -15.60 17.80 0.12
CA GLN A 3 -14.57 16.98 -0.53
C GLN A 3 -14.09 17.59 -1.86
N THR A 4 -14.97 18.20 -2.64
CA THR A 4 -14.63 18.87 -3.91
C THR A 4 -13.65 20.02 -3.72
N THR A 5 -13.87 20.86 -2.70
CA THR A 5 -12.97 21.96 -2.33
C THR A 5 -11.60 21.43 -1.92
N ALA A 6 -11.55 20.39 -1.07
CA ALA A 6 -10.30 19.77 -0.65
C ALA A 6 -9.54 19.14 -1.84
N LEU A 7 -10.27 18.54 -2.80
CA LEU A 7 -9.69 17.99 -4.01
C LEU A 7 -9.03 19.07 -4.88
N ASN A 8 -9.61 20.27 -4.99
CA ASN A 8 -8.99 21.38 -5.71
C ASN A 8 -7.69 21.87 -5.05
N ILE A 9 -7.62 21.86 -3.71
CA ILE A 9 -6.39 22.17 -2.98
C ILE A 9 -5.32 21.11 -3.29
N LEU A 10 -5.66 19.82 -3.25
CA LEU A 10 -4.73 18.72 -3.56
C LEU A 10 -4.16 18.83 -4.98
N LYS A 11 -5.01 19.12 -5.96
CA LYS A 11 -4.63 19.27 -7.37
C LYS A 11 -3.72 20.47 -7.64
N SER A 12 -3.71 21.47 -6.75
CA SER A 12 -2.85 22.66 -6.85
C SER A 12 -1.40 22.42 -6.39
N GLY A 13 -1.08 21.20 -5.94
CA GLY A 13 0.29 20.82 -5.57
C GLY A 13 0.75 21.28 -4.19
N LYS A 14 -0.15 21.84 -3.37
CA LYS A 14 0.15 22.20 -1.99
C LYS A 14 0.35 20.96 -1.13
N ASN A 15 1.11 21.10 -0.05
CA ASN A 15 1.13 20.12 1.04
C ASN A 15 -0.20 20.22 1.79
N VAL A 16 -0.86 19.09 2.06
CA VAL A 16 -2.22 19.07 2.59
C VAL A 16 -2.30 18.18 3.81
N PHE A 17 -3.03 18.63 4.84
CA PHE A 17 -3.46 17.79 5.94
C PHE A 17 -4.98 17.61 5.90
N ILE A 18 -5.44 16.41 5.54
CA ILE A 18 -6.84 16.02 5.45
C ILE A 18 -7.26 15.39 6.78
N THR A 19 -8.18 16.04 7.47
CA THR A 19 -8.74 15.55 8.74
C THR A 19 -10.26 15.66 8.76
N GLY A 20 -10.86 15.21 9.84
CA GLY A 20 -12.30 15.22 10.08
C GLY A 20 -12.70 13.96 10.82
N SER A 21 -13.91 13.96 11.37
CA SER A 21 -14.43 12.84 12.16
C SER A 21 -14.41 11.52 11.40
N ALA A 22 -14.53 10.41 12.12
CA ALA A 22 -14.75 9.11 11.51
C ALA A 22 -15.97 9.16 10.56
N GLY A 23 -15.87 8.51 9.40
CA GLY A 23 -16.96 8.47 8.43
C GLY A 23 -17.06 9.66 7.47
N THR A 24 -16.17 10.66 7.52
CA THR A 24 -16.23 11.85 6.63
C THR A 24 -15.67 11.65 5.21
N GLY A 25 -15.32 10.42 4.85
CA GLY A 25 -14.83 10.07 3.50
C GLY A 25 -13.40 10.50 3.19
N LYS A 26 -12.52 10.66 4.20
CA LYS A 26 -11.08 10.94 4.02
C LYS A 26 -10.40 10.00 3.00
N THR A 27 -10.54 8.69 3.19
CA THR A 27 -10.00 7.66 2.28
C THR A 27 -10.61 7.74 0.87
N TYR A 28 -11.89 8.14 0.76
CA TYR A 28 -12.55 8.33 -0.53
C TYR A 28 -11.94 9.52 -1.30
N LEU A 29 -11.73 10.65 -0.62
CA LEU A 29 -11.04 11.80 -1.20
C LEU A 29 -9.62 11.46 -1.66
N LEU A 30 -8.87 10.70 -0.85
CA LEU A 30 -7.54 10.21 -1.26
C LEU A 30 -7.61 9.34 -2.52
N ARG A 31 -8.59 8.43 -2.62
CA ARG A 31 -8.78 7.61 -3.83
C ARG A 31 -9.07 8.46 -5.06
N GLN A 32 -9.91 9.50 -4.94
CA GLN A 32 -10.16 10.43 -6.05
C GLN A 32 -8.89 11.14 -6.49
N TYR A 33 -8.07 11.59 -5.56
CA TYR A 33 -6.80 12.26 -5.88
C TYR A 33 -5.77 11.31 -6.50
N ILE A 34 -5.63 10.10 -5.96
CA ILE A 34 -4.75 9.06 -6.52
C ILE A 34 -5.17 8.72 -7.95
N GLN A 35 -6.47 8.58 -8.20
CA GLN A 35 -7.00 8.31 -9.54
C GLN A 35 -6.69 9.47 -10.49
N TYR A 36 -6.93 10.72 -10.06
CA TYR A 36 -6.58 11.92 -10.82
C TYR A 36 -5.11 11.98 -11.24
N LEU A 37 -4.19 11.60 -10.35
CA LEU A 37 -2.74 11.54 -10.63
C LEU A 37 -2.40 10.42 -11.63
N LYS A 38 -2.95 9.21 -11.43
CA LYS A 38 -2.70 8.05 -12.30
C LYS A 38 -3.16 8.27 -13.73
N GLU A 39 -4.33 8.89 -13.90
CA GLU A 39 -4.85 9.31 -15.22
C GLU A 39 -3.91 10.26 -15.96
N ARG A 40 -2.98 10.90 -15.23
CA ARG A 40 -1.96 11.83 -15.73
C ARG A 40 -0.57 11.21 -15.70
N ARG A 41 -0.47 9.89 -15.63
CA ARG A 41 0.78 9.11 -15.58
C ARG A 41 1.67 9.43 -14.37
N ILE A 42 1.09 9.95 -13.30
CA ILE A 42 1.80 10.19 -12.03
C ILE A 42 1.37 9.12 -11.02
N HIS A 43 2.35 8.40 -10.49
CA HIS A 43 2.13 7.37 -9.49
C HIS A 43 2.56 7.89 -8.12
N PRO A 44 1.62 8.29 -7.24
CA PRO A 44 1.96 8.69 -5.89
C PRO A 44 2.44 7.48 -5.08
N THR A 45 3.36 7.70 -4.16
CA THR A 45 3.72 6.71 -3.14
C THR A 45 2.77 6.84 -1.96
N ILE A 46 2.23 5.72 -1.50
CA ILE A 46 1.28 5.68 -0.40
C ILE A 46 1.88 4.88 0.75
N VAL A 47 1.90 5.48 1.94
CA VAL A 47 2.40 4.87 3.16
C VAL A 47 1.38 5.00 4.29
N ALA A 48 1.38 4.04 5.22
CA ALA A 48 0.57 4.08 6.43
C ALA A 48 1.33 3.42 7.60
N PRO A 49 0.96 3.69 8.87
CA PRO A 49 1.64 3.08 10.02
C PRO A 49 1.37 1.58 10.15
N THR A 50 0.20 1.09 9.72
CA THR A 50 -0.19 -0.32 9.81
C THR A 50 -0.39 -0.97 8.44
N GLY A 51 -0.19 -2.29 8.35
CA GLY A 51 -0.38 -3.05 7.10
C GLY A 51 -1.84 -3.02 6.60
N ILE A 52 -2.81 -3.03 7.52
CA ILE A 52 -4.24 -2.93 7.18
C ILE A 52 -4.53 -1.59 6.49
N ALA A 53 -4.14 -0.47 7.12
CA ALA A 53 -4.35 0.86 6.55
C ALA A 53 -3.63 1.02 5.20
N ALA A 54 -2.38 0.56 5.10
CA ALA A 54 -1.63 0.58 3.85
C ALA A 54 -2.35 -0.19 2.73
N SER A 55 -2.92 -1.36 3.05
CA SER A 55 -3.63 -2.20 2.07
C SER A 55 -4.88 -1.53 1.48
N HIS A 56 -5.56 -0.64 2.22
CA HIS A 56 -6.79 0.03 1.78
C HIS A 56 -6.59 0.96 0.57
N LEU A 57 -5.37 1.44 0.38
CA LEU A 57 -4.96 2.32 -0.72
C LEU A 57 -3.88 1.69 -1.62
N LYS A 58 -3.62 0.38 -1.49
CA LYS A 58 -2.55 -0.34 -2.20
C LYS A 58 -1.16 0.29 -1.96
N GLY A 59 -0.93 0.77 -0.75
CA GLY A 59 0.35 1.28 -0.27
C GLY A 59 1.14 0.23 0.50
N GLN A 60 2.16 0.70 1.21
CA GLN A 60 2.99 -0.12 2.11
C GLN A 60 3.16 0.56 3.46
N THR A 61 3.79 -0.10 4.43
CA THR A 61 4.01 0.52 5.73
C THR A 61 5.12 1.57 5.68
N ILE A 62 5.02 2.62 6.51
CA ILE A 62 6.06 3.66 6.65
C ILE A 62 7.42 3.02 6.95
N HIS A 63 7.44 2.08 7.91
CA HIS A 63 8.65 1.37 8.32
C HIS A 63 9.32 0.62 7.17
N SER A 64 8.53 -0.02 6.29
CA SER A 64 9.03 -0.74 5.13
C SER A 64 9.59 0.22 4.08
N PHE A 65 8.82 1.25 3.70
CA PHE A 65 9.21 2.16 2.62
C PHE A 65 10.47 2.98 2.96
N PHE A 66 10.56 3.46 4.20
CA PHE A 66 11.68 4.28 4.68
C PHE A 66 12.83 3.48 5.28
N ALA A 67 12.75 2.15 5.29
CA ALA A 67 13.74 1.26 5.91
C ALA A 67 14.08 1.68 7.36
N LEU A 68 13.08 2.06 8.16
CA LEU A 68 13.31 2.56 9.53
C LEU A 68 13.66 1.45 10.53
N GLY A 69 13.26 0.19 10.26
CA GLY A 69 13.34 -0.87 11.25
C GLY A 69 12.37 -0.63 12.41
N ILE A 70 12.65 -1.19 13.59
CA ILE A 70 11.91 -0.89 14.83
C ILE A 70 12.74 0.16 15.57
N ARG A 71 12.26 1.41 15.61
CA ARG A 71 12.96 2.54 16.25
C ARG A 71 11.97 3.45 16.94
N ASP A 72 12.37 3.95 18.11
CA ASP A 72 11.60 4.88 18.92
C ASP A 72 12.21 6.30 18.95
N THR A 73 13.28 6.53 18.20
CA THR A 73 14.02 7.80 18.11
C THR A 73 14.19 8.25 16.67
N VAL A 74 14.47 9.56 16.48
CA VAL A 74 14.80 10.11 15.17
C VAL A 74 16.09 9.46 14.65
N VAL A 75 16.14 9.14 13.36
CA VAL A 75 17.35 8.59 12.73
C VAL A 75 18.52 9.58 12.84
N ASP A 76 19.68 9.09 13.28
CA ASP A 76 20.91 9.87 13.32
C ASP A 76 21.55 10.02 11.92
N ASN A 77 22.57 10.87 11.81
CA ASN A 77 23.25 11.12 10.53
C ASN A 77 24.02 9.90 10.02
N GLY A 78 24.55 9.06 10.92
CA GLY A 78 25.26 7.84 10.56
C GLY A 78 24.33 6.82 9.90
N TYR A 79 23.11 6.67 10.42
CA TYR A 79 22.11 5.81 9.81
C TYR A 79 21.64 6.34 8.45
N VAL A 80 21.44 7.66 8.32
CA VAL A 80 21.11 8.26 7.02
C VAL A 80 22.23 8.02 6.00
N ALA A 81 23.50 8.16 6.40
CA ALA A 81 24.65 7.84 5.55
C ALA A 81 24.65 6.37 5.11
N PHE A 82 24.40 5.44 6.03
CA PHE A 82 24.23 4.02 5.72
C PHE A 82 23.09 3.75 4.71
N LEU A 83 21.97 4.47 4.81
CA LEU A 83 20.87 4.35 3.85
C LEU A 83 21.27 4.90 2.47
N LEU A 84 22.02 6.01 2.41
CA LEU A 84 22.49 6.60 1.16
C LEU A 84 23.43 5.67 0.35
N GLU A 85 24.10 4.72 0.99
CA GLU A 85 24.89 3.69 0.30
C GLU A 85 24.02 2.70 -0.49
N LYS A 86 22.73 2.60 -0.18
CA LYS A 86 21.82 1.65 -0.84
C LYS A 86 21.33 2.21 -2.18
N SER A 87 21.88 1.69 -3.28
CA SER A 87 21.53 2.09 -4.65
C SER A 87 20.02 1.99 -4.94
N TYR A 88 19.35 0.99 -4.38
CA TYR A 88 17.91 0.82 -4.52
C TYR A 88 17.10 1.95 -3.86
N LEU A 89 17.55 2.47 -2.70
CA LEU A 89 16.87 3.59 -2.03
C LEU A 89 17.10 4.89 -2.80
N LYS A 90 18.30 5.09 -3.36
CA LYS A 90 18.59 6.20 -4.25
C LYS A 90 17.64 6.21 -5.44
N SER A 91 17.47 5.07 -6.11
CA SER A 91 16.53 4.92 -7.23
C SER A 91 15.09 5.22 -6.78
N ARG A 92 14.61 4.57 -5.72
CA ARG A 92 13.26 4.80 -5.16
C ARG A 92 12.99 6.26 -4.83
N PHE A 93 13.82 6.87 -3.98
CA PHE A 93 13.57 8.23 -3.50
C PHE A 93 13.83 9.29 -4.57
N SER A 94 14.69 9.03 -5.57
CA SER A 94 14.85 9.94 -6.71
C SER A 94 13.52 10.10 -7.49
N LYS A 95 12.79 8.99 -7.70
CA LYS A 95 11.50 8.97 -8.41
C LYS A 95 10.32 9.48 -7.59
N LEU A 96 10.44 9.57 -6.26
CA LEU A 96 9.36 10.00 -5.38
C LEU A 96 9.00 11.47 -5.62
N LYS A 97 7.76 11.74 -6.06
CA LYS A 97 7.27 13.11 -6.34
C LYS A 97 6.09 13.52 -5.45
N VAL A 98 5.22 12.56 -5.12
CA VAL A 98 4.06 12.75 -4.24
C VAL A 98 4.06 11.64 -3.20
N LEU A 99 4.01 12.02 -1.92
CA LEU A 99 3.94 11.12 -0.78
C LEU A 99 2.59 11.29 -0.07
N ILE A 100 1.79 10.23 -0.03
CA ILE A 100 0.53 10.17 0.70
C ILE A 100 0.75 9.36 1.98
N ILE A 101 0.45 9.95 3.13
CA ILE A 101 0.54 9.33 4.46
C ILE A 101 -0.88 9.18 5.00
N ASP A 102 -1.40 7.96 5.07
CA ASP A 102 -2.73 7.68 5.65
C ASP A 102 -2.60 7.26 7.13
N GLU A 103 -3.68 7.44 7.90
CA GLU A 103 -3.77 7.17 9.34
C GLU A 103 -2.64 7.80 10.18
N VAL A 104 -2.34 9.09 9.94
CA VAL A 104 -1.24 9.81 10.61
C VAL A 104 -1.38 9.89 12.15
N SER A 105 -2.55 9.59 12.71
CA SER A 105 -2.78 9.60 14.17
C SER A 105 -1.88 8.60 14.90
N MET A 106 -1.51 7.50 14.25
CA MET A 106 -0.61 6.48 14.78
C MET A 106 0.87 6.73 14.44
N VAL A 107 1.22 7.88 13.85
CA VAL A 107 2.60 8.23 13.49
C VAL A 107 3.21 9.13 14.57
N SER A 108 4.30 8.67 15.19
CA SER A 108 5.01 9.43 16.22
C SER A 108 5.79 10.62 15.64
N PRO A 109 6.10 11.65 16.45
CA PRO A 109 6.93 12.77 16.02
C PRO A 109 8.30 12.32 15.49
N GLU A 110 8.89 11.29 16.09
CA GLU A 110 10.21 10.78 15.74
C GLU A 110 10.22 10.09 14.39
N ILE A 111 9.20 9.27 14.12
CA ILE A 111 9.00 8.64 12.81
C ILE A 111 8.79 9.72 11.74
N PHE A 112 7.92 10.68 12.01
CA PHE A 112 7.62 11.76 11.06
C PHE A 112 8.86 12.62 10.73
N ALA A 113 9.65 12.97 11.76
CA ALA A 113 10.92 13.69 11.56
C ALA A 113 11.98 12.85 10.85
N SER A 114 11.99 11.52 11.07
CA SER A 114 12.90 10.62 10.36
C SER A 114 12.61 10.56 8.87
N MET A 115 11.31 10.55 8.48
CA MET A 115 10.89 10.59 7.07
C MET A 115 11.43 11.85 6.38
N ASP A 116 11.26 13.03 6.99
CA ASP A 116 11.79 14.29 6.49
C ASP A 116 13.31 14.25 6.30
N LYS A 117 14.03 13.85 7.36
CA LYS A 117 15.50 13.81 7.37
C LYS A 117 16.06 12.88 6.28
N ILE A 118 15.44 11.72 6.09
CA ILE A 118 15.81 10.78 5.03
C ILE A 118 15.58 11.42 3.66
N LEU A 119 14.40 12.00 3.41
CA LEU A 119 14.11 12.56 2.09
C LEU A 119 14.97 13.76 1.74
N ARG A 120 15.24 14.67 2.70
CA ARG A 120 16.19 15.79 2.48
C ARG A 120 17.56 15.30 2.04
N ALA A 121 18.07 14.24 2.67
CA ALA A 121 19.34 13.65 2.32
C ALA A 121 19.33 12.98 0.93
N PHE A 122 18.30 12.18 0.61
CA PHE A 122 18.20 11.51 -0.69
C PHE A 122 17.90 12.45 -1.86
N LYS A 123 17.17 13.54 -1.60
CA LYS A 123 16.84 14.58 -2.60
C LYS A 123 17.93 15.64 -2.72
N ASN A 124 18.90 15.64 -1.81
CA ASN A 124 19.90 16.70 -1.67
C ASN A 124 19.24 18.10 -1.67
N SER A 125 18.16 18.24 -0.89
CA SER A 125 17.37 19.46 -0.83
C SER A 125 17.11 19.85 0.64
N PRO A 126 17.31 21.12 1.01
CA PRO A 126 17.00 21.61 2.35
C PRO A 126 15.49 21.77 2.58
N GLU A 127 14.67 21.68 1.55
CA GLU A 127 13.22 21.82 1.65
C GLU A 127 12.61 20.70 2.50
N PRO A 128 11.50 20.96 3.24
CA PRO A 128 10.76 19.90 3.93
C PRO A 128 10.47 18.71 3.01
N PHE A 129 10.76 17.51 3.51
CA PHE A 129 10.62 16.25 2.78
C PHE A 129 11.36 16.24 1.43
N GLY A 130 12.41 17.04 1.29
CA GLY A 130 13.21 17.14 0.07
C GLY A 130 12.43 17.69 -1.14
N GLY A 131 11.42 18.54 -0.91
CA GLY A 131 10.59 19.16 -1.96
C GLY A 131 9.50 18.25 -2.53
N VAL A 132 9.28 17.07 -1.93
CA VAL A 132 8.19 16.17 -2.29
C VAL A 132 6.86 16.76 -1.81
N GLN A 133 5.81 16.68 -2.64
CA GLN A 133 4.47 17.04 -2.15
C GLN A 133 4.03 16.01 -1.10
N VAL A 134 3.70 16.49 0.10
CA VAL A 134 3.23 15.66 1.21
C VAL A 134 1.72 15.86 1.40
N VAL A 135 0.97 14.78 1.23
CA VAL A 135 -0.46 14.71 1.55
C VAL A 135 -0.64 13.80 2.76
N ILE A 136 -1.14 14.36 3.84
CA ILE A 136 -1.32 13.67 5.11
C ILE A 136 -2.81 13.48 5.33
N SER A 137 -3.23 12.29 5.74
CA SER A 137 -4.59 12.03 6.19
C SER A 137 -4.62 11.29 7.52
N GLY A 138 -5.61 11.60 8.34
CA GLY A 138 -5.88 10.91 9.58
C GLY A 138 -6.84 11.71 10.45
N ASP A 139 -7.07 11.23 11.66
CA ASP A 139 -7.92 11.88 12.65
C ASP A 139 -7.28 11.67 14.02
N PHE A 140 -6.72 12.72 14.61
CA PHE A 140 -5.96 12.59 15.85
C PHE A 140 -6.82 12.13 17.03
N PHE A 141 -8.14 12.32 16.99
CA PHE A 141 -9.09 11.80 17.98
C PHE A 141 -9.24 10.27 17.95
N GLN A 142 -8.71 9.61 16.92
CA GLN A 142 -8.62 8.15 16.89
C GLN A 142 -7.41 7.67 17.70
N LEU A 143 -7.01 6.42 17.46
CA LEU A 143 -5.92 5.82 18.20
C LEU A 143 -4.60 6.59 17.98
N PRO A 144 -3.90 6.95 19.07
CA PRO A 144 -2.60 7.60 19.04
C PRO A 144 -1.48 6.60 18.69
N PRO A 145 -0.22 7.04 18.56
CA PRO A 145 0.89 6.13 18.36
C PRO A 145 1.07 5.21 19.57
N VAL A 146 1.34 3.94 19.32
CA VAL A 146 1.55 2.94 20.37
C VAL A 146 2.88 3.24 21.07
N SER A 147 2.82 3.47 22.39
CA SER A 147 4.01 3.69 23.23
C SER A 147 3.86 2.87 24.51
N LYS A 148 4.96 2.27 24.97
CA LYS A 148 5.00 1.58 26.28
C LYS A 148 5.19 2.54 27.44
N GLU A 149 5.65 3.76 27.15
CA GLU A 149 5.99 4.78 28.13
C GLU A 149 5.27 6.09 27.82
N PHE A 150 5.04 6.89 28.86
CA PHE A 150 4.54 8.25 28.71
C PHE A 150 5.56 9.12 27.97
N LYS A 151 5.13 9.84 26.94
CA LYS A 151 5.95 10.79 26.20
C LYS A 151 5.27 12.15 26.16
N GLU A 152 6.00 13.23 26.46
CA GLU A 152 5.51 14.61 26.33
C GLU A 152 5.14 14.96 24.88
N LYS A 153 5.91 14.42 23.92
CA LYS A 153 5.60 14.49 22.49
C LYS A 153 5.07 13.15 22.02
N ARG A 154 3.83 13.17 21.56
CA ARG A 154 3.06 11.99 21.20
C ARG A 154 2.66 11.97 19.74
N PHE A 155 2.30 13.11 19.16
CA PHE A 155 1.72 13.20 17.83
C PHE A 155 2.66 13.82 16.80
N SER A 156 2.57 13.38 15.56
CA SER A 156 3.34 13.88 14.42
C SER A 156 3.34 15.41 14.27
N TRP A 157 2.26 16.10 14.64
CA TRP A 157 2.18 17.57 14.56
C TRP A 157 3.10 18.30 15.55
N GLN A 158 3.62 17.61 16.57
CA GLN A 158 4.61 18.13 17.50
C GLN A 158 6.05 18.07 16.92
N ALA A 159 6.25 17.44 15.77
CA ALA A 159 7.53 17.46 15.06
C ALA A 159 7.75 18.84 14.41
N PRO A 160 8.95 19.45 14.52
CA PRO A 160 9.22 20.77 13.94
C PRO A 160 8.91 20.87 12.44
N VAL A 161 9.14 19.77 11.71
CA VAL A 161 8.90 19.71 10.26
C VAL A 161 7.41 19.89 9.89
N TRP A 162 6.47 19.53 10.77
CA TRP A 162 5.04 19.73 10.54
C TRP A 162 4.72 21.19 10.25
N LYS A 163 5.33 22.11 11.00
CA LYS A 163 5.16 23.55 10.82
C LYS A 163 5.83 24.03 9.53
N THR A 164 7.03 23.55 9.22
CA THR A 164 7.77 23.96 8.02
C THR A 164 7.17 23.43 6.73
N LEU A 165 6.37 22.36 6.77
CA LEU A 165 5.66 21.83 5.60
C LEU A 165 4.57 22.77 5.07
N GLU A 166 4.16 23.77 5.86
CA GLU A 166 3.11 24.73 5.50
C GLU A 166 1.82 24.06 5.01
N LEU A 167 1.39 23.04 5.75
CA LEU A 167 0.22 22.22 5.41
C LEU A 167 -1.06 23.07 5.29
N LYS A 168 -1.76 22.91 4.17
CA LYS A 168 -3.15 23.38 4.02
C LYS A 168 -4.08 22.37 4.69
N SER A 169 -4.66 22.77 5.82
CA SER A 169 -5.63 21.94 6.54
C SER A 169 -6.93 21.83 5.74
N CYS A 170 -7.44 20.62 5.59
CA CYS A 170 -8.73 20.30 4.98
C CYS A 170 -9.55 19.50 6.01
N TYR A 171 -10.38 20.20 6.78
CA TYR A 171 -11.24 19.60 7.79
C TYR A 171 -12.58 19.22 7.14
N LEU A 172 -12.76 17.93 6.83
CA LEU A 172 -13.98 17.39 6.23
C LEU A 172 -15.10 17.34 7.28
N SER A 173 -16.28 17.84 6.89
CA SER A 173 -17.43 18.01 7.80
C SER A 173 -18.63 17.12 7.45
N GLU A 174 -18.75 16.68 6.20
CA GLU A 174 -19.85 15.83 5.74
C GLU A 174 -19.62 14.38 6.20
N LYS A 175 -20.56 13.82 6.96
CA LYS A 175 -20.54 12.42 7.42
C LYS A 175 -21.26 11.55 6.38
N PHE A 176 -20.65 10.43 6.00
CA PHE A 176 -21.17 9.50 4.99
C PHE A 176 -21.36 8.06 5.51
N ARG A 177 -20.84 7.74 6.70
CA ARG A 177 -20.88 6.38 7.25
C ARG A 177 -22.10 6.15 8.14
N GLN A 178 -22.38 7.12 9.01
CA GLN A 178 -23.51 7.10 9.91
C GLN A 178 -24.60 8.00 9.34
N ASP A 179 -25.82 7.47 9.24
CA ASP A 179 -27.05 8.23 8.95
C ASP A 179 -27.95 8.32 10.20
N ASP A 180 -27.44 7.89 11.36
CA ASP A 180 -28.14 7.86 12.65
C ASP A 180 -27.72 9.04 13.55
N ASP A 181 -28.66 9.97 13.76
CA ASP A 181 -28.46 11.18 14.56
C ASP A 181 -28.05 10.89 16.01
N GLN A 182 -28.52 9.79 16.62
CA GLN A 182 -28.17 9.44 18.00
C GLN A 182 -26.70 9.03 18.13
N LEU A 183 -26.23 8.14 17.24
CA LEU A 183 -24.84 7.71 17.24
C LEU A 183 -23.90 8.86 16.83
N ILE A 184 -24.34 9.70 15.89
CA ILE A 184 -23.62 10.91 15.47
C ILE A 184 -23.42 11.85 16.67
N GLN A 185 -24.47 12.07 17.47
CA GLN A 185 -24.42 12.90 18.67
C GLN A 185 -23.41 12.35 19.68
N VAL A 186 -23.53 11.06 20.04
CA VAL A 186 -22.61 10.41 20.99
C VAL A 186 -21.15 10.55 20.54
N LEU A 187 -20.88 10.30 19.24
CA LEU A 187 -19.53 10.41 18.68
C LEU A 187 -18.99 11.84 18.70
N ASP A 188 -19.81 12.85 18.45
CA ASP A 188 -19.39 14.25 18.49
C ASP A 188 -19.17 14.74 19.93
N GLU A 189 -19.99 14.29 20.87
CA GLU A 189 -19.85 14.61 22.29
C GLU A 189 -18.62 13.95 22.93
N ILE A 190 -18.27 12.73 22.52
CA ILE A 190 -16.98 12.12 22.87
C ILE A 190 -15.84 13.00 22.33
N ARG A 191 -15.90 13.44 21.07
CA ARG A 191 -14.86 14.29 20.48
C ARG A 191 -14.73 15.66 21.16
N SER A 192 -15.79 16.19 21.73
CA SER A 192 -15.74 17.46 22.46
C SER A 192 -15.32 17.30 23.92
N ASP A 193 -15.06 16.05 24.37
CA ASP A 193 -14.79 15.70 25.77
C ASP A 193 -15.91 16.17 26.71
N ASN A 194 -17.16 16.15 26.21
CA ASN A 194 -18.34 16.62 26.91
C ASN A 194 -19.54 15.71 26.61
N VAL A 195 -19.49 14.49 27.16
CA VAL A 195 -20.57 13.49 27.01
C VAL A 195 -21.73 13.82 27.94
N SER A 196 -22.85 14.23 27.35
CA SER A 196 -24.06 14.61 28.07
C SER A 196 -24.75 13.40 28.72
N GLU A 197 -25.64 13.67 29.69
CA GLU A 197 -26.47 12.62 30.31
C GLU A 197 -27.35 11.88 29.30
N SER A 198 -27.80 12.54 28.22
CA SER A 198 -28.59 11.88 27.17
C SER A 198 -27.73 10.89 26.38
N SER A 199 -26.50 11.26 26.02
CA SER A 199 -25.55 10.33 25.38
C SER A 199 -25.15 9.18 26.29
N GLN A 200 -24.98 9.43 27.60
CA GLN A 200 -24.73 8.37 28.57
C GLN A 200 -25.90 7.38 28.61
N LYS A 201 -27.15 7.86 28.66
CA LYS A 201 -28.35 7.00 28.58
C LYS A 201 -28.43 6.21 27.28
N ILE A 202 -28.04 6.81 26.15
CA ILE A 202 -27.97 6.08 24.86
C ILE A 202 -26.98 4.92 24.96
N LEU A 203 -25.78 5.16 25.51
CA LEU A 203 -24.77 4.12 25.72
C LEU A 203 -25.23 3.07 26.74
N GLU A 204 -25.91 3.48 27.80
CA GLU A 204 -26.49 2.56 28.79
C GLU A 204 -27.53 1.62 28.17
N ASN A 205 -28.40 2.16 27.31
CA ASN A 205 -29.35 1.33 26.58
C ASN A 205 -28.66 0.33 25.65
N CYS A 206 -27.47 0.64 25.14
CA CYS A 206 -26.71 -0.28 24.29
C CYS A 206 -26.21 -1.54 25.03
N PHE A 207 -26.20 -1.58 26.36
CA PHE A 207 -25.93 -2.83 27.10
C PHE A 207 -27.07 -3.84 26.96
N HIS A 208 -28.29 -3.35 26.77
CA HIS A 208 -29.50 -4.16 26.67
C HIS A 208 -29.95 -4.43 25.23
N THR A 209 -29.24 -3.89 24.23
CA THR A 209 -29.51 -4.16 22.82
C THR A 209 -29.32 -5.65 22.51
N GLU A 210 -30.40 -6.33 22.13
CA GLU A 210 -30.34 -7.67 21.59
C GLU A 210 -30.14 -7.63 20.07
N LEU A 211 -28.92 -7.93 19.63
CA LEU A 211 -28.65 -8.12 18.20
C LEU A 211 -29.35 -9.40 17.74
N ALA A 212 -30.12 -9.32 16.64
CA ALA A 212 -30.99 -10.41 16.17
C ALA A 212 -30.31 -11.80 16.20
N GLU A 213 -30.95 -12.78 16.85
CA GLU A 213 -30.40 -14.11 17.19
C GLU A 213 -29.81 -14.92 16.03
N LYS A 214 -30.13 -14.58 14.77
CA LYS A 214 -29.72 -15.32 13.57
C LYS A 214 -28.40 -14.86 12.95
N VAL A 215 -27.78 -13.78 13.44
CA VAL A 215 -26.50 -13.29 12.92
C VAL A 215 -25.45 -13.35 14.02
N THR A 216 -24.49 -14.26 13.91
CA THR A 216 -23.30 -14.22 14.77
C THR A 216 -22.52 -12.94 14.44
N VAL A 217 -22.44 -12.02 15.39
CA VAL A 217 -21.83 -10.70 15.20
C VAL A 217 -20.37 -10.71 15.64
N THR A 218 -19.51 -9.95 14.96
CA THR A 218 -18.10 -9.79 15.36
C THR A 218 -18.00 -9.04 16.69
N LYS A 219 -17.21 -9.57 17.62
CA LYS A 219 -16.93 -8.95 18.92
C LYS A 219 -15.64 -8.11 18.84
N LEU A 220 -15.66 -6.91 19.39
CA LEU A 220 -14.51 -6.01 19.46
C LEU A 220 -13.96 -5.94 20.88
N PHE A 221 -12.66 -6.15 21.04
CA PHE A 221 -11.97 -6.12 22.33
C PHE A 221 -10.73 -5.23 22.30
N THR A 222 -10.25 -4.85 23.48
CA THR A 222 -9.08 -3.97 23.61
C THR A 222 -7.75 -4.73 23.45
N HIS A 223 -7.65 -5.99 23.91
CA HIS A 223 -6.42 -6.79 23.93
C HIS A 223 -6.43 -7.99 22.96
N ASN A 224 -5.26 -8.32 22.39
CA ASN A 224 -5.13 -9.52 21.51
C ASN A 224 -5.36 -10.82 22.28
N VAL A 225 -4.98 -10.89 23.56
CA VAL A 225 -5.12 -12.10 24.39
C VAL A 225 -6.58 -12.55 24.49
N ASP A 226 -7.51 -11.61 24.71
CA ASP A 226 -8.94 -11.91 24.75
C ASP A 226 -9.47 -12.34 23.39
N VAL A 227 -9.01 -11.69 22.32
CA VAL A 227 -9.38 -12.02 20.94
C VAL A 227 -8.98 -13.44 20.58
N ASP A 228 -7.74 -13.82 20.86
CA ASP A 228 -7.21 -15.14 20.53
C ASP A 228 -7.91 -16.21 21.37
N ARG A 229 -8.10 -15.96 22.67
CA ARG A 229 -8.85 -16.86 23.57
C ARG A 229 -10.27 -17.10 23.10
N ILE A 230 -11.04 -16.05 22.82
CA ILE A 230 -12.45 -16.16 22.39
C ILE A 230 -12.55 -16.88 21.04
N ASN A 231 -11.69 -16.55 20.09
CA ASN A 231 -11.71 -17.22 18.78
C ASN A 231 -11.40 -18.72 18.90
N LEU A 232 -10.45 -19.11 19.77
CA LEU A 232 -10.13 -20.52 20.03
C LEU A 232 -11.27 -21.24 20.75
N GLU A 233 -11.85 -20.61 21.78
CA GLU A 233 -13.00 -21.14 22.51
C GLU A 233 -14.19 -21.37 21.57
N GLU A 234 -14.58 -20.38 20.75
CA GLU A 234 -15.69 -20.51 19.81
C GLU A 234 -15.41 -21.56 18.72
N LEU A 235 -14.18 -21.63 18.19
CA LEU A 235 -13.80 -22.68 17.25
C LEU A 235 -13.89 -24.08 17.90
N SER A 236 -13.56 -24.20 19.18
CA SER A 236 -13.62 -25.48 19.91
C SER A 236 -15.06 -25.99 20.05
N LYS A 237 -16.02 -25.08 20.28
CA LYS A 237 -17.45 -25.38 20.42
C LYS A 237 -18.08 -25.92 19.13
N LEU A 238 -17.54 -25.57 17.97
CA LEU A 238 -18.05 -26.07 16.70
C LEU A 238 -17.84 -27.59 16.56
N LYS A 239 -18.93 -28.28 16.21
CA LYS A 239 -18.91 -29.69 15.80
C LYS A 239 -18.23 -29.82 14.44
N GLY A 240 -17.55 -30.94 14.21
CA GLY A 240 -16.89 -31.26 12.95
C GLY A 240 -15.37 -31.28 13.05
N LYS A 241 -14.74 -31.91 12.06
CA LYS A 241 -13.29 -32.06 12.01
C LYS A 241 -12.63 -30.71 11.69
N PRO A 242 -11.62 -30.27 12.45
CA PRO A 242 -10.83 -29.10 12.10
C PRO A 242 -10.00 -29.40 10.84
N GLN A 243 -9.86 -28.39 9.99
CA GLN A 243 -8.97 -28.42 8.83
C GLN A 243 -7.95 -27.29 8.99
N THR A 244 -6.68 -27.66 8.93
CA THR A 244 -5.56 -26.74 9.15
C THR A 244 -4.87 -26.45 7.82
N PHE A 245 -4.78 -25.17 7.48
CA PHE A 245 -4.14 -24.66 6.28
C PHE A 245 -2.76 -24.13 6.66
N LYS A 246 -1.72 -24.77 6.13
CA LYS A 246 -0.33 -24.33 6.30
C LYS A 246 0.05 -23.40 5.17
N TYR A 247 0.82 -22.37 5.50
CA TYR A 247 1.35 -21.48 4.49
C TYR A 247 2.34 -22.21 3.57
N THR A 248 2.45 -21.74 2.34
CA THR A 248 3.60 -22.04 1.48
C THR A 248 4.40 -20.77 1.28
N SER A 249 5.71 -20.87 1.04
CA SER A 249 6.54 -19.68 0.88
C SER A 249 7.69 -19.86 -0.09
N LYS A 250 8.19 -18.73 -0.58
CA LYS A 250 9.41 -18.61 -1.38
C LYS A 250 10.24 -17.44 -0.84
N GLY A 251 11.56 -17.56 -0.86
CA GLY A 251 12.48 -16.53 -0.36
C GLY A 251 13.15 -16.89 0.97
N SER A 252 13.97 -15.98 1.49
CA SER A 252 14.72 -16.22 2.73
C SER A 252 13.83 -16.22 3.98
N VAL A 253 14.17 -17.03 4.98
CA VAL A 253 13.45 -17.11 6.28
C VAL A 253 13.25 -15.72 6.90
N LYS A 254 14.29 -14.88 6.88
CA LYS A 254 14.25 -13.50 7.40
C LYS A 254 13.22 -12.62 6.69
N ASN A 255 13.03 -12.80 5.38
CA ASN A 255 12.05 -12.03 4.62
C ASN A 255 10.63 -12.59 4.81
N ILE A 256 10.49 -13.91 4.97
CA ILE A 256 9.22 -14.55 5.31
C ILE A 256 8.73 -14.07 6.69
N GLU A 257 9.60 -14.04 7.70
CA GLU A 257 9.27 -13.48 9.02
C GLU A 257 8.82 -12.01 8.95
N LYS A 258 9.41 -11.22 8.06
CA LYS A 258 8.96 -9.83 7.87
C LYS A 258 7.53 -9.77 7.33
N ILE A 259 7.14 -10.68 6.45
CA ILE A 259 5.76 -10.75 5.95
C ILE A 259 4.82 -11.09 7.11
N PHE A 260 5.13 -12.08 7.95
CA PHE A 260 4.30 -12.41 9.11
C PHE A 260 4.20 -11.28 10.14
N LYS A 261 5.26 -10.48 10.31
CA LYS A 261 5.26 -9.32 11.22
C LYS A 261 4.48 -8.12 10.67
N THR A 262 4.36 -7.98 9.34
CA THR A 262 3.76 -6.80 8.69
C THR A 262 2.36 -7.06 8.14
N ALA A 263 2.06 -8.29 7.77
CA ALA A 263 0.77 -8.73 7.27
C ALA A 263 -0.01 -9.49 8.34
N LEU A 264 -1.34 -9.48 8.24
CA LEU A 264 -2.22 -10.27 9.10
C LEU A 264 -2.22 -11.77 8.74
N VAL A 265 -1.30 -12.27 7.92
CA VAL A 265 -1.27 -13.69 7.56
C VAL A 265 -0.83 -14.55 8.76
N LEU A 266 -1.34 -15.79 8.84
CA LEU A 266 -0.98 -16.75 9.89
C LEU A 266 -0.15 -17.88 9.28
N GLU A 267 0.81 -18.41 10.03
CA GLU A 267 1.57 -19.59 9.64
C GLU A 267 0.64 -20.80 9.50
N GLU A 268 -0.21 -21.01 10.50
CA GLU A 268 -1.24 -22.05 10.48
C GLU A 268 -2.61 -21.42 10.73
N LEU A 269 -3.54 -21.66 9.81
CA LEU A 269 -4.94 -21.26 9.95
C LEU A 269 -5.78 -22.52 10.14
N THR A 270 -6.42 -22.68 11.29
CA THR A 270 -7.34 -23.80 11.54
C THR A 270 -8.78 -23.33 11.46
N LEU A 271 -9.59 -23.99 10.62
CA LEU A 271 -11.01 -23.69 10.42
C LEU A 271 -11.88 -24.93 10.64
N LYS A 272 -13.16 -24.70 10.92
CA LYS A 272 -14.22 -25.71 10.95
C LYS A 272 -15.43 -25.19 10.16
N LYS A 273 -16.32 -26.09 9.73
CA LYS A 273 -17.64 -25.68 9.23
C LYS A 273 -18.38 -24.93 10.34
N GLY A 274 -18.93 -23.77 10.01
CA GLY A 274 -19.54 -22.83 10.95
C GLY A 274 -18.57 -21.78 11.50
N ALA A 275 -17.28 -21.82 11.15
CA ALA A 275 -16.33 -20.85 11.66
C ALA A 275 -16.61 -19.44 11.11
N MET A 276 -16.64 -18.46 12.00
CA MET A 276 -16.70 -17.04 11.65
C MET A 276 -15.32 -16.58 11.20
N VAL A 277 -15.26 -15.98 10.02
CA VAL A 277 -14.02 -15.53 9.41
C VAL A 277 -14.12 -14.13 8.86
N ILE A 278 -12.97 -13.48 8.78
CA ILE A 278 -12.79 -12.17 8.16
C ILE A 278 -11.72 -12.25 7.08
N PHE A 279 -12.00 -11.64 5.94
CA PHE A 279 -11.05 -11.51 4.84
C PHE A 279 -10.01 -10.46 5.21
N ILE A 280 -8.72 -10.79 5.06
CA ILE A 280 -7.59 -9.93 5.41
C ILE A 280 -6.88 -9.33 4.18
N LYS A 281 -7.48 -9.46 3.00
CA LYS A 281 -6.93 -8.98 1.73
C LYS A 281 -8.03 -8.44 0.82
N ASN A 282 -7.69 -7.46 -0.01
CA ASN A 282 -8.60 -6.91 -1.01
C ASN A 282 -8.57 -7.74 -2.30
N ASN A 283 -9.70 -8.30 -2.71
CA ASN A 283 -9.89 -8.92 -4.02
C ASN A 283 -11.32 -8.64 -4.55
N PRO A 284 -11.55 -7.43 -5.11
CA PRO A 284 -12.87 -7.03 -5.60
C PRO A 284 -13.43 -7.95 -6.70
N GLU A 285 -12.57 -8.54 -7.52
CA GLU A 285 -12.96 -9.50 -8.58
C GLU A 285 -13.58 -10.77 -7.98
N LYS A 286 -13.10 -11.19 -6.81
CA LYS A 286 -13.66 -12.28 -6.02
C LYS A 286 -14.70 -11.81 -4.99
N PHE A 287 -15.15 -10.56 -5.10
CA PHE A 287 -16.21 -9.94 -4.29
C PHE A 287 -15.94 -9.84 -2.78
N TYR A 288 -14.67 -9.83 -2.37
CA TYR A 288 -14.31 -9.56 -0.98
C TYR A 288 -13.26 -8.45 -0.88
N VAL A 289 -13.36 -7.67 0.18
CA VAL A 289 -12.37 -6.67 0.59
C VAL A 289 -11.89 -6.98 2.00
N ASN A 290 -10.75 -6.40 2.38
CA ASN A 290 -10.26 -6.48 3.75
C ASN A 290 -11.38 -6.02 4.71
N GLY A 291 -11.71 -6.86 5.67
CA GLY A 291 -12.81 -6.67 6.61
C GLY A 291 -14.16 -7.24 6.20
N THR A 292 -14.29 -7.84 5.01
CA THR A 292 -15.48 -8.63 4.67
C THR A 292 -15.57 -9.81 5.64
N THR A 293 -16.72 -10.00 6.30
CA THR A 293 -16.94 -11.12 7.22
C THR A 293 -17.82 -12.18 6.58
N GLY A 294 -17.72 -13.40 7.08
CA GLY A 294 -18.55 -14.51 6.64
C GLY A 294 -18.42 -15.74 7.51
N VAL A 295 -19.20 -16.76 7.17
CA VAL A 295 -19.23 -18.06 7.85
C VAL A 295 -18.73 -19.14 6.90
N VAL A 296 -17.83 -20.00 7.36
CA VAL A 296 -17.36 -21.17 6.61
C VAL A 296 -18.50 -22.17 6.48
N MET A 297 -19.04 -22.33 5.27
CA MET A 297 -20.14 -23.27 4.99
C MET A 297 -19.67 -24.72 4.85
N GLY A 298 -18.39 -24.92 4.58
CA GLY A 298 -17.77 -26.21 4.37
C GLY A 298 -16.46 -26.07 3.62
N PHE A 299 -15.95 -27.20 3.15
CA PHE A 299 -14.69 -27.31 2.44
C PHE A 299 -14.90 -28.14 1.18
N ASP A 300 -14.27 -27.71 0.09
CA ASP A 300 -14.17 -28.44 -1.17
C ASP A 300 -12.71 -28.85 -1.34
N GLY A 301 -12.39 -30.06 -0.88
CA GLY A 301 -11.00 -30.48 -0.65
C GLY A 301 -10.29 -29.55 0.33
N ASP A 302 -9.20 -28.93 -0.12
CA ASP A 302 -8.40 -27.96 0.65
C ASP A 302 -8.82 -26.49 0.40
N ILE A 303 -10.04 -26.27 -0.06
CA ILE A 303 -10.55 -24.92 -0.33
C ILE A 303 -11.76 -24.62 0.57
N PRO A 304 -11.66 -23.65 1.51
CA PRO A 304 -12.80 -23.22 2.30
C PRO A 304 -13.85 -22.50 1.45
N ILE A 305 -15.12 -22.79 1.70
CA ILE A 305 -16.27 -22.10 1.12
C ILE A 305 -16.86 -21.18 2.18
N VAL A 306 -16.81 -19.87 1.95
CA VAL A 306 -17.30 -18.85 2.88
C VAL A 306 -18.58 -18.23 2.33
N GLN A 307 -19.64 -18.17 3.13
CA GLN A 307 -20.79 -17.33 2.87
C GLN A 307 -20.62 -15.99 3.57
N THR A 308 -20.53 -14.90 2.81
CA THR A 308 -20.41 -13.56 3.36
C THR A 308 -21.70 -13.12 4.06
N THR A 309 -21.61 -12.08 4.89
CA THR A 309 -22.79 -11.44 5.50
C THR A 309 -23.79 -10.92 4.46
N THR A 310 -23.31 -10.56 3.27
CA THR A 310 -24.15 -10.17 2.11
C THR A 310 -24.80 -11.37 1.40
N GLY A 311 -24.63 -12.59 1.93
CA GLY A 311 -25.24 -13.82 1.43
C GLY A 311 -24.49 -14.50 0.28
N ARG A 312 -23.39 -13.92 -0.23
CA ARG A 312 -22.62 -14.48 -1.35
C ARG A 312 -21.74 -15.63 -0.90
N LYS A 313 -21.67 -16.70 -1.70
CA LYS A 313 -20.77 -17.84 -1.46
C LYS A 313 -19.49 -17.68 -2.26
N ILE A 314 -18.35 -17.77 -1.59
CA ILE A 314 -17.01 -17.56 -2.15
C ILE A 314 -16.15 -18.80 -1.88
N ARG A 315 -15.56 -19.37 -2.93
CA ARG A 315 -14.48 -20.38 -2.80
C ARG A 315 -13.17 -19.63 -2.56
N VAL A 316 -12.62 -19.77 -1.36
CA VAL A 316 -11.48 -18.96 -0.92
C VAL A 316 -10.18 -19.73 -1.13
N VAL A 317 -9.54 -19.47 -2.25
CA VAL A 317 -8.21 -20.01 -2.57
C VAL A 317 -7.11 -19.22 -1.86
N ALA A 318 -5.94 -19.85 -1.69
CA ALA A 318 -4.75 -19.17 -1.20
C ALA A 318 -4.43 -17.93 -2.05
N ASP A 319 -3.91 -16.90 -1.40
CA ASP A 319 -3.50 -15.66 -2.01
C ASP A 319 -2.09 -15.30 -1.51
N ASP A 320 -1.37 -14.50 -2.29
CA ASP A 320 0.05 -14.25 -2.06
C ASP A 320 0.28 -12.92 -1.34
N TRP A 321 1.01 -12.94 -0.22
CA TRP A 321 1.65 -11.77 0.35
C TRP A 321 3.07 -11.72 -0.14
N GLN A 322 3.40 -10.64 -0.83
CA GLN A 322 4.69 -10.46 -1.44
C GLN A 322 5.44 -9.38 -0.66
N LEU A 323 6.68 -9.69 -0.32
CA LEU A 323 7.65 -8.70 0.08
C LEU A 323 8.42 -8.33 -1.18
N GLU A 324 8.10 -7.17 -1.72
CA GLU A 324 8.89 -6.59 -2.79
C GLU A 324 10.11 -5.91 -2.17
N ASN A 325 11.26 -6.10 -2.81
CA ASN A 325 12.37 -5.22 -2.59
C ASN A 325 12.12 -3.90 -3.32
N ASP A 326 13.08 -3.04 -3.17
CA ASP A 326 12.94 -1.65 -3.55
C ASP A 326 13.12 -1.43 -5.06
N LYS A 327 13.42 -2.50 -5.81
CA LYS A 327 13.38 -2.57 -7.28
C LYS A 327 12.05 -3.09 -7.81
N GLY A 328 11.08 -3.38 -6.94
CA GLY A 328 9.82 -4.04 -7.30
C GLY A 328 10.00 -5.54 -7.59
N GLU A 329 11.14 -6.12 -7.23
CA GLU A 329 11.36 -7.56 -7.35
C GLU A 329 10.82 -8.24 -6.10
N ASN A 330 10.05 -9.30 -6.29
CA ASN A 330 9.52 -10.10 -5.21
C ASN A 330 10.64 -10.92 -4.55
N VAL A 331 11.06 -10.53 -3.33
CA VAL A 331 12.15 -11.18 -2.58
C VAL A 331 11.67 -12.19 -1.55
N ALA A 332 10.37 -12.19 -1.26
CA ALA A 332 9.72 -13.29 -0.56
C ALA A 332 8.23 -13.30 -0.85
N THR A 333 7.66 -14.49 -0.95
CA THR A 333 6.22 -14.69 -1.06
C THR A 333 5.77 -15.63 0.05
N VAL A 334 4.67 -15.30 0.70
CA VAL A 334 3.91 -16.21 1.55
C VAL A 334 2.56 -16.39 0.89
N SER A 335 2.18 -17.63 0.57
CA SER A 335 0.86 -17.96 0.04
C SER A 335 0.06 -18.68 1.13
N GLN A 336 -1.14 -18.16 1.42
CA GLN A 336 -2.02 -18.68 2.45
C GLN A 336 -3.47 -18.28 2.16
N VAL A 337 -4.43 -19.00 2.75
CA VAL A 337 -5.84 -18.61 2.71
C VAL A 337 -6.02 -17.23 3.37
N PRO A 338 -6.60 -16.21 2.69
CA PRO A 338 -6.73 -14.83 3.19
C PRO A 338 -7.86 -14.65 4.21
N LEU A 339 -7.90 -15.51 5.21
CA LEU A 339 -8.89 -15.52 6.28
C LEU A 339 -8.23 -15.49 7.66
N ARG A 340 -8.92 -14.87 8.62
CA ARG A 340 -8.70 -15.07 10.05
C ARG A 340 -10.01 -15.39 10.74
N LEU A 341 -9.95 -16.05 11.88
CA LEU A 341 -11.11 -16.18 12.78
C LEU A 341 -11.59 -14.78 13.20
N ALA A 342 -12.91 -14.62 13.28
CA ALA A 342 -13.54 -13.32 13.43
C ALA A 342 -14.76 -13.33 14.37
N TRP A 343 -14.81 -14.27 15.32
CA TRP A 343 -15.72 -14.09 16.46
C TRP A 343 -15.30 -12.90 17.29
N ALA A 344 -13.99 -12.68 17.42
CA ALA A 344 -13.42 -11.52 18.06
C ALA A 344 -12.30 -10.89 17.21
N ILE A 345 -12.18 -9.56 17.23
CA ILE A 345 -11.03 -8.81 16.72
C ILE A 345 -10.68 -7.67 17.68
N THR A 346 -9.43 -7.19 17.64
CA THR A 346 -9.04 -6.05 18.47
C THR A 346 -9.54 -4.75 17.86
N ILE A 347 -9.87 -3.75 18.69
CA ILE A 347 -10.24 -2.39 18.25
C ILE A 347 -9.16 -1.76 17.37
N HIS A 348 -7.87 -1.99 17.68
CA HIS A 348 -6.75 -1.55 16.84
C HIS A 348 -6.82 -2.06 15.39
N LYS A 349 -7.28 -3.30 15.21
CA LYS A 349 -7.42 -3.94 13.89
C LYS A 349 -8.72 -3.54 13.19
N SER A 350 -9.70 -2.99 13.92
CA SER A 350 -10.95 -2.50 13.32
C SER A 350 -10.84 -1.08 12.75
N GLN A 351 -9.75 -0.36 13.04
CA GLN A 351 -9.55 0.99 12.51
C GLN A 351 -9.59 1.01 10.98
N GLY A 352 -10.32 1.97 10.43
CA GLY A 352 -10.57 2.08 8.99
C GLY A 352 -11.69 1.18 8.45
N MET A 353 -12.21 0.23 9.22
CA MET A 353 -13.32 -0.65 8.81
C MET A 353 -14.70 0.00 9.06
N THR A 354 -15.73 -0.52 8.41
CA THR A 354 -17.14 -0.21 8.69
C THR A 354 -17.86 -1.53 8.97
N LEU A 355 -18.62 -1.61 10.06
CA LEU A 355 -19.37 -2.79 10.49
C LEU A 355 -20.87 -2.45 10.54
N ASP A 356 -21.70 -3.39 10.09
CA ASP A 356 -23.16 -3.23 10.16
C ASP A 356 -23.67 -3.43 11.60
N ALA A 357 -23.10 -4.40 12.32
CA ALA A 357 -23.31 -4.62 13.74
C ALA A 357 -22.03 -5.12 14.42
N ALA A 358 -21.85 -4.81 15.71
CA ALA A 358 -20.78 -5.34 16.56
C ALA A 358 -21.20 -5.44 18.03
N GLN A 359 -20.69 -6.46 18.71
CA GLN A 359 -20.61 -6.44 20.17
C GLN A 359 -19.28 -5.83 20.58
N ILE A 360 -19.26 -4.84 21.46
CA ILE A 360 -18.03 -4.12 21.81
C ILE A 360 -17.83 -4.16 23.32
N ASP A 361 -16.68 -4.66 23.75
CA ASP A 361 -16.25 -4.59 25.13
C ASP A 361 -15.19 -3.49 25.30
N LEU A 362 -15.59 -2.43 26.01
CA LEU A 362 -14.76 -1.28 26.36
C LEU A 362 -14.42 -1.24 27.86
N SER A 363 -14.72 -2.30 28.64
CA SER A 363 -14.44 -2.36 30.08
C SER A 363 -12.94 -2.22 30.41
N GLN A 364 -12.09 -2.78 29.55
CA GLN A 364 -10.63 -2.73 29.67
C GLN A 364 -10.00 -1.71 28.73
N THR A 365 -10.69 -0.60 28.44
CA THR A 365 -10.11 0.48 27.64
C THR A 365 -9.00 1.15 28.43
N PHE A 366 -7.81 1.21 27.85
CA PHE A 366 -6.59 1.72 28.50
C PHE A 366 -6.01 2.93 27.79
N GLU A 367 -6.51 3.25 26.59
CA GLU A 367 -5.97 4.29 25.73
C GLU A 367 -7.07 5.25 25.27
N VAL A 368 -6.77 6.55 25.28
CA VAL A 368 -7.68 7.59 24.77
C VAL A 368 -7.97 7.38 23.28
N GLY A 369 -9.18 7.72 22.85
CA GLY A 369 -9.63 7.50 21.47
C GLY A 369 -9.96 6.04 21.11
N GLN A 370 -9.63 5.06 21.95
CA GLN A 370 -9.95 3.64 21.68
C GLN A 370 -11.47 3.39 21.65
N GLY A 371 -12.22 3.93 22.61
CA GLY A 371 -13.69 3.84 22.59
C GLY A 371 -14.29 4.58 21.39
N TYR A 372 -13.80 5.79 21.08
CA TYR A 372 -14.20 6.53 19.87
C TYR A 372 -13.98 5.74 18.58
N VAL A 373 -12.83 5.08 18.43
CA VAL A 373 -12.55 4.23 17.26
C VAL A 373 -13.53 3.06 17.19
N ALA A 374 -13.77 2.38 18.31
CA ALA A 374 -14.66 1.23 18.37
C ALA A 374 -16.10 1.59 17.99
N LEU A 375 -16.68 2.60 18.64
CA LEU A 375 -18.05 3.05 18.41
C LEU A 375 -18.24 3.59 16.98
N SER A 376 -17.25 4.30 16.44
CA SER A 376 -17.32 4.87 15.10
C SER A 376 -17.22 3.84 13.96
N ARG A 377 -17.05 2.55 14.26
CA ARG A 377 -17.11 1.48 13.25
C ARG A 377 -18.54 1.14 12.86
N ILE A 378 -19.50 1.41 13.75
CA ILE A 378 -20.90 1.07 13.57
C ILE A 378 -21.60 2.15 12.75
N LYS A 379 -22.56 1.73 11.92
CA LYS A 379 -23.39 2.63 11.10
C LYS A 379 -24.56 3.21 11.90
N ASN A 380 -25.29 2.36 12.63
CA ASN A 380 -26.51 2.70 13.36
C ASN A 380 -26.44 2.17 14.80
N ILE A 381 -27.04 2.87 15.75
CA ILE A 381 -27.02 2.52 17.18
C ILE A 381 -27.65 1.15 17.47
N GLU A 382 -28.65 0.75 16.68
CA GLU A 382 -29.28 -0.58 16.78
C GLU A 382 -28.32 -1.74 16.49
N GLY A 383 -27.27 -1.48 15.71
CA GLY A 383 -26.19 -2.44 15.42
C GLY A 383 -25.12 -2.49 16.51
N LEU A 384 -25.22 -1.68 17.56
CA LEU A 384 -24.26 -1.61 18.65
C LEU A 384 -24.81 -2.32 19.90
N GLN A 385 -24.06 -3.30 20.37
CA GLN A 385 -24.24 -3.86 21.71
C GLN A 385 -22.96 -3.64 22.52
N LEU A 386 -23.08 -3.03 23.70
CA LEU A 386 -21.97 -2.87 24.64
C LEU A 386 -21.93 -4.04 25.62
N LEU A 387 -20.75 -4.62 25.82
CA LEU A 387 -20.51 -5.65 26.84
C LEU A 387 -19.91 -5.07 28.12
N GLY A 388 -19.24 -3.92 27.99
CA GLY A 388 -18.57 -3.23 29.08
C GLY A 388 -18.15 -1.83 28.64
N LEU A 389 -18.12 -0.88 29.57
CA LEU A 389 -17.66 0.49 29.34
C LEU A 389 -16.96 1.00 30.59
N ASN A 390 -15.85 1.72 30.41
CA ASN A 390 -15.20 2.47 31.48
C ASN A 390 -15.07 3.94 31.08
N GLU A 391 -14.70 4.81 32.02
CA GLU A 391 -14.54 6.24 31.72
C GLU A 391 -13.48 6.54 30.65
N MET A 392 -12.38 5.77 30.62
CA MET A 392 -11.28 5.97 29.66
C MET A 392 -11.77 5.84 28.22
N ALA A 393 -12.76 4.98 27.97
CA ALA A 393 -13.34 4.78 26.65
C ALA A 393 -13.97 6.06 26.05
N LEU A 394 -14.40 6.99 26.91
CA LEU A 394 -15.04 8.24 26.50
C LEU A 394 -14.09 9.44 26.52
N LYS A 395 -12.85 9.27 26.99
CA LYS A 395 -11.86 10.36 27.12
C LYS A 395 -11.12 10.63 25.81
N VAL A 396 -10.78 11.90 25.61
CA VAL A 396 -9.93 12.37 24.51
C VAL A 396 -8.61 12.89 25.06
N ASP A 397 -7.52 12.77 24.29
CA ASP A 397 -6.24 13.35 24.67
C ASP A 397 -6.35 14.90 24.71
N PRO A 398 -6.04 15.56 25.85
CA PRO A 398 -6.14 17.01 25.96
C PRO A 398 -5.29 17.78 24.94
N LEU A 399 -4.19 17.19 24.44
CA LEU A 399 -3.38 17.81 23.39
C LEU A 399 -4.15 17.94 22.07
N ILE A 400 -5.05 17.00 21.77
CA ILE A 400 -5.87 17.01 20.57
C ILE A 400 -6.92 18.11 20.66
N LEU A 401 -7.59 18.25 21.82
CA LEU A 401 -8.58 19.30 22.06
C LEU A 401 -7.98 20.70 21.84
N ARG A 402 -6.72 20.91 22.23
CA ARG A 402 -6.01 22.19 22.05
C ARG A 402 -5.69 22.51 20.59
N ILE A 403 -5.41 21.50 19.75
CA ILE A 403 -5.00 21.71 18.36
C ILE A 403 -6.17 21.69 17.36
N ASP A 404 -7.31 21.10 17.73
CA ASP A 404 -8.48 20.93 16.86
C ASP A 404 -9.02 22.26 16.32
N GLU A 405 -9.26 23.24 17.21
CA GLU A 405 -9.81 24.54 16.82
C GLU A 405 -8.85 25.34 15.91
N PRO A 406 -7.53 25.42 16.18
CA PRO A 406 -6.56 25.93 15.20
C PRO A 406 -6.64 25.24 13.83
N ILE A 407 -6.81 23.91 13.76
CA ILE A 407 -6.91 23.18 12.49
C ILE A 407 -8.19 23.55 11.75
N LYS A 408 -9.34 23.66 12.45
CA LYS A 408 -10.61 24.10 11.87
C LYS A 408 -10.49 25.51 11.26
N LYS A 409 -9.91 26.46 12.00
CA LYS A 409 -9.66 27.83 11.50
C LYS A 409 -8.74 27.84 10.28
N ALA A 410 -7.66 27.06 10.30
CA ALA A 410 -6.77 26.90 9.15
C ALA A 410 -7.51 26.31 7.93
N SER A 411 -8.45 25.38 8.16
CA SER A 411 -9.27 24.81 7.09
C SER A 411 -10.25 25.81 6.49
N LEU A 412 -10.88 26.67 7.29
CA LEU A 412 -11.75 27.73 6.78
C LEU A 412 -10.98 28.71 5.91
N LYS A 413 -9.77 29.11 6.35
CA LYS A 413 -8.86 29.95 5.57
C LYS A 413 -8.48 29.30 4.24
N ALA A 414 -8.05 28.04 4.27
CA ALA A 414 -7.69 27.29 3.05
C ALA A 414 -8.88 27.14 2.09
N SER A 415 -10.09 26.95 2.64
CA SER A 415 -11.33 26.91 1.86
C SER A 415 -11.59 28.24 1.17
N ALA A 416 -11.55 29.35 1.90
CA ALA A 416 -11.78 30.68 1.35
C ALA A 416 -10.76 31.04 0.27
N GLU A 417 -9.48 30.74 0.51
CA GLU A 417 -8.39 30.97 -0.45
C GLU A 417 -8.64 30.23 -1.76
N ILE A 418 -8.98 28.93 -1.74
CA ILE A 418 -9.14 28.15 -2.98
C ILE A 418 -10.45 28.49 -3.72
N THR A 419 -11.52 28.85 -2.99
CA THR A 419 -12.81 29.23 -3.61
C THR A 419 -12.78 30.62 -4.23
N ALA A 420 -11.79 31.45 -3.90
CA ALA A 420 -11.62 32.77 -4.48
C ALA A 420 -11.03 32.72 -5.91
N TYR A 421 -10.42 31.60 -6.32
CA TYR A 421 -9.92 31.44 -7.68
C TYR A 421 -11.06 31.18 -8.66
N SER A 422 -10.93 31.71 -9.88
CA SER A 422 -11.79 31.32 -10.99
C SER A 422 -11.54 29.85 -11.39
N GLU A 423 -12.51 29.22 -12.03
CA GLU A 423 -12.33 27.85 -12.54
C GLU A 423 -11.15 27.76 -13.51
N GLU A 424 -10.98 28.76 -14.37
CA GLU A 424 -9.88 28.83 -15.34
C GLU A 424 -8.50 28.92 -14.65
N ASP A 425 -8.39 29.72 -13.58
CA ASP A 425 -7.14 29.84 -12.82
C ASP A 425 -6.81 28.56 -12.06
N LEU A 426 -7.83 27.87 -11.53
CA LEU A 426 -7.65 26.56 -10.90
C LEU A 426 -7.16 25.52 -11.91
N GLU A 427 -7.77 25.44 -13.08
CA GLU A 427 -7.35 24.52 -14.14
C GLU A 427 -5.91 24.78 -14.60
N LYS A 428 -5.52 26.06 -14.77
CA LYS A 428 -4.14 26.44 -15.08
C LYS A 428 -3.17 26.03 -13.97
N ALA A 429 -3.51 26.27 -12.70
CA ALA A 429 -2.70 25.88 -11.56
C ALA A 429 -2.53 24.35 -11.49
N HIS A 430 -3.61 23.60 -11.72
CA HIS A 430 -3.59 22.13 -11.73
C HIS A 430 -2.72 21.59 -12.88
N ALA A 431 -2.86 22.15 -14.09
CA ALA A 431 -2.07 21.76 -15.24
C ALA A 431 -0.57 22.07 -15.05
N ASN A 432 -0.24 23.25 -14.52
CA ASN A 432 1.14 23.64 -14.22
C ASN A 432 1.78 22.71 -13.21
N TYR A 433 1.05 22.34 -12.15
CA TYR A 433 1.53 21.39 -11.17
C TYR A 433 1.82 20.02 -11.79
N ILE A 434 0.86 19.47 -12.55
CA ILE A 434 1.02 18.17 -13.22
C ILE A 434 2.20 18.19 -14.20
N LYS A 435 2.37 19.27 -14.96
CA LYS A 435 3.51 19.45 -15.85
C LYS A 435 4.83 19.50 -15.08
N GLY A 436 4.87 20.18 -13.93
CA GLY A 436 6.03 20.22 -13.02
C GLY A 436 6.41 18.84 -12.48
N LEU A 437 5.44 17.95 -12.30
CA LEU A 437 5.69 16.55 -11.96
C LEU A 437 6.07 15.68 -13.18
N GLY A 438 6.09 16.21 -14.40
CA GLY A 438 6.30 15.46 -15.64
C GLY A 438 5.12 14.55 -16.02
N GLY A 439 3.91 14.89 -15.57
CA GLY A 439 2.69 14.18 -15.93
C GLY A 439 2.05 14.67 -17.24
N CYS A 440 1.00 13.96 -17.67
CA CYS A 440 0.25 14.28 -18.87
C CYS A 440 -0.85 15.31 -18.61
N ILE A 441 -0.93 16.34 -19.45
CA ILE A 441 -2.02 17.33 -19.45
C ILE A 441 -2.88 17.28 -20.73
N ASN A 442 -2.47 16.50 -21.74
CA ASN A 442 -3.22 16.35 -22.98
C ASN A 442 -4.50 15.53 -22.73
N PHE A 443 -5.65 16.08 -23.13
CA PHE A 443 -6.95 15.46 -22.91
C PHE A 443 -7.08 14.07 -23.54
N LEU A 444 -6.64 13.89 -24.79
CA LEU A 444 -6.75 12.60 -25.49
C LEU A 444 -5.90 11.53 -24.81
N GLU A 445 -4.66 11.86 -24.43
CA GLU A 445 -3.77 10.94 -23.71
C GLU A 445 -4.31 10.57 -22.33
N ILE A 446 -4.95 11.51 -21.63
CA ILE A 446 -5.62 11.24 -20.35
C ILE A 446 -6.81 10.30 -20.54
N GLU A 447 -7.63 10.51 -21.57
CA GLU A 447 -8.77 9.64 -21.88
C GLU A 447 -8.32 8.22 -22.27
N ASP A 448 -7.21 8.09 -22.99
CA ASP A 448 -6.63 6.79 -23.29
C ASP A 448 -6.05 6.11 -22.05
N GLU A 449 -5.38 6.85 -21.16
CA GLU A 449 -4.92 6.30 -19.87
C GLU A 449 -6.10 5.87 -18.99
N LYS A 450 -7.20 6.63 -18.97
CA LYS A 450 -8.43 6.23 -18.27
C LYS A 450 -8.97 4.90 -18.79
N LYS A 451 -9.02 4.70 -20.10
CA LYS A 451 -9.46 3.43 -20.71
C LYS A 451 -8.53 2.28 -20.30
N LEU A 452 -7.22 2.50 -20.32
CA LEU A 452 -6.23 1.50 -19.88
C LEU A 452 -6.43 1.13 -18.40
N LEU A 453 -6.55 2.13 -17.52
CA LEU A 453 -6.74 1.94 -16.08
C LEU A 453 -8.03 1.18 -15.76
N ARG A 454 -9.13 1.46 -16.49
CA ARG A 454 -10.39 0.70 -16.38
C ARG A 454 -10.23 -0.77 -16.78
N ALA A 455 -9.34 -1.07 -17.73
CA ALA A 455 -8.98 -2.42 -18.14
C ALA A 455 -7.91 -3.08 -17.24
N GLY A 456 -7.56 -2.47 -16.10
CA GLY A 456 -6.53 -2.96 -15.19
C GLY A 456 -5.09 -2.82 -15.72
N LYS A 457 -4.89 -2.08 -16.82
CA LYS A 457 -3.59 -1.79 -17.45
C LYS A 457 -3.19 -0.34 -17.16
N SER A 458 -1.95 0.03 -17.48
CA SER A 458 -1.50 1.43 -17.44
C SER A 458 -0.45 1.64 -18.52
N SER A 459 -0.41 2.82 -19.17
CA SER A 459 0.68 3.13 -20.12
C SER A 459 2.03 3.23 -19.42
N VAL A 460 2.02 3.47 -18.11
CA VAL A 460 3.18 3.44 -17.22
C VAL A 460 3.45 2.02 -16.68
N SER A 461 2.75 0.98 -17.17
CA SER A 461 2.74 -0.33 -16.50
C SER A 461 4.12 -0.99 -16.35
N SER A 462 4.46 -1.08 -15.06
CA SER A 462 5.53 -1.77 -14.35
C SER A 462 6.95 -1.26 -14.63
N ASP A 463 7.56 -0.69 -13.59
CA ASP A 463 8.99 -0.46 -13.34
C ASP A 463 9.88 -1.71 -13.48
N ILE A 464 9.40 -2.78 -14.13
CA ILE A 464 10.22 -3.92 -14.55
C ILE A 464 10.63 -3.63 -16.00
N PRO A 465 11.87 -3.19 -16.26
CA PRO A 465 12.43 -3.14 -17.60
C PRO A 465 12.04 -4.36 -18.43
N THR A 466 11.75 -4.15 -19.71
CA THR A 466 11.19 -5.22 -20.58
C THR A 466 12.09 -6.44 -20.69
N HIS A 467 13.40 -6.28 -20.47
CA HIS A 467 14.36 -7.37 -20.36
C HIS A 467 14.27 -8.14 -19.03
N LEU A 468 13.93 -7.51 -17.91
CA LEU A 468 13.67 -8.22 -16.65
C LEU A 468 12.35 -9.01 -16.69
N LYS A 469 11.34 -8.52 -17.40
CA LYS A 469 10.13 -9.32 -17.73
C LYS A 469 10.47 -10.55 -18.59
N THR A 470 11.53 -10.45 -19.39
CA THR A 470 12.05 -11.56 -20.20
C THR A 470 12.83 -12.54 -19.33
N LYS A 471 13.64 -12.04 -18.37
CA LYS A 471 14.36 -12.85 -17.37
C LYS A 471 13.41 -13.75 -16.56
N ALA A 472 12.26 -13.22 -16.12
CA ALA A 472 11.27 -13.98 -15.34
C ALA A 472 10.68 -15.20 -16.08
N LEU A 473 10.71 -15.20 -17.42
CA LEU A 473 10.22 -16.31 -18.24
C LEU A 473 11.33 -17.30 -18.63
N MET A 474 12.58 -17.00 -18.31
CA MET A 474 13.69 -17.92 -18.60
C MET A 474 13.63 -19.18 -17.73
N GLU A 475 12.96 -19.17 -16.58
CA GLU A 475 12.84 -20.41 -15.79
C GLU A 475 11.72 -21.32 -16.30
N SER A 476 10.68 -20.75 -16.93
CA SER A 476 9.47 -21.47 -17.32
C SER A 476 9.35 -21.75 -18.82
N CYS A 477 10.15 -21.10 -19.68
CA CYS A 477 10.14 -21.31 -21.12
C CYS A 477 11.44 -21.94 -21.61
N GLU A 478 11.33 -22.85 -22.59
CA GLU A 478 12.45 -23.65 -23.12
C GLU A 478 13.09 -23.01 -24.35
N SER A 479 12.47 -22.00 -24.97
CA SER A 479 13.01 -21.36 -26.17
C SER A 479 12.74 -19.86 -26.28
N ILE A 480 13.58 -19.15 -27.05
CA ILE A 480 13.38 -17.73 -27.39
C ILE A 480 12.01 -17.50 -28.04
N LYS A 481 11.56 -18.42 -28.90
CA LYS A 481 10.26 -18.33 -29.58
C LYS A 481 9.09 -18.42 -28.61
N GLU A 482 9.19 -19.27 -27.59
CA GLU A 482 8.18 -19.41 -26.55
C GLU A 482 8.12 -18.19 -25.65
N ILE A 483 9.27 -17.67 -25.23
CA ILE A 483 9.36 -16.42 -24.47
C ILE A 483 8.77 -15.26 -25.27
N ALA A 484 9.10 -15.15 -26.56
CA ALA A 484 8.57 -14.12 -27.46
C ALA A 484 7.03 -14.20 -27.57
N LYS A 485 6.49 -15.41 -27.75
CA LYS A 485 5.03 -15.67 -27.82
C LYS A 485 4.33 -15.31 -26.50
N THR A 486 4.86 -15.74 -25.36
CA THR A 486 4.32 -15.44 -24.02
C THR A 486 4.37 -13.95 -23.69
N ARG A 487 5.39 -13.25 -24.17
CA ARG A 487 5.56 -11.80 -24.00
C ARG A 487 4.77 -10.96 -25.00
N GLY A 488 4.30 -11.54 -26.10
CA GLY A 488 3.71 -10.79 -27.21
C GLY A 488 4.70 -9.85 -27.92
N VAL A 489 5.99 -10.23 -27.99
CA VAL A 489 7.06 -9.45 -28.67
C VAL A 489 7.81 -10.32 -29.69
N THR A 490 8.70 -9.74 -30.49
CA THR A 490 9.47 -10.50 -31.50
C THR A 490 10.66 -11.24 -30.89
N ALA A 491 11.14 -12.30 -31.57
CA ALA A 491 12.36 -13.01 -31.15
C ALA A 491 13.59 -12.10 -31.12
N ALA A 492 13.69 -11.12 -32.05
CA ALA A 492 14.74 -10.10 -32.05
C ALA A 492 14.72 -9.23 -30.79
N THR A 493 13.53 -8.85 -30.31
CA THR A 493 13.39 -8.13 -29.03
C THR A 493 13.87 -8.96 -27.85
N ILE A 494 13.58 -10.27 -27.83
CA ILE A 494 14.08 -11.18 -26.77
C ILE A 494 15.61 -11.33 -26.84
N MET A 495 16.20 -11.41 -28.03
CA MET A 495 17.67 -11.46 -28.18
C MET A 495 18.34 -10.18 -27.67
N ASN A 496 17.76 -9.01 -27.94
CA ASN A 496 18.25 -7.75 -27.37
C ASN A 496 18.14 -7.74 -25.84
N HIS A 497 17.02 -8.24 -25.30
CA HIS A 497 16.87 -8.38 -23.85
C HIS A 497 17.91 -9.32 -23.24
N PHE A 498 18.23 -10.45 -23.87
CA PHE A 498 19.28 -11.35 -23.42
C PHE A 498 20.66 -10.69 -23.45
N SER A 499 20.96 -9.87 -24.47
CA SER A 499 22.19 -9.08 -24.52
C SER A 499 22.28 -8.08 -23.36
N THR A 500 21.20 -7.36 -23.06
CA THR A 500 21.13 -6.45 -21.91
C THR A 500 21.31 -7.21 -20.59
N LEU A 501 20.65 -8.37 -20.44
CA LEU A 501 20.75 -9.21 -19.25
C LEU A 501 22.18 -9.71 -19.01
N LYS A 502 22.87 -10.19 -20.06
CA LYS A 502 24.26 -10.64 -19.96
C LYS A 502 25.21 -9.48 -19.60
N LYS A 503 24.99 -8.28 -20.15
CA LYS A 503 25.75 -7.07 -19.78
C LYS A 503 25.54 -6.63 -18.32
N GLU A 504 24.33 -6.81 -17.78
CA GLU A 504 24.00 -6.48 -16.38
C GLU A 504 24.48 -7.54 -15.38
N ASP A 505 24.55 -8.80 -15.80
CA ASP A 505 24.92 -9.95 -14.98
C ASP A 505 25.55 -11.05 -15.85
N ASN A 506 26.89 -11.07 -15.90
CA ASN A 506 27.66 -12.03 -16.70
C ASN A 506 27.48 -13.50 -16.24
N SER A 507 26.86 -13.76 -15.09
CA SER A 507 26.64 -15.13 -14.59
C SER A 507 25.41 -15.83 -15.19
N ILE A 508 24.59 -15.10 -15.96
CA ILE A 508 23.38 -15.65 -16.58
C ILE A 508 23.75 -16.65 -17.69
N ASP A 509 23.38 -17.92 -17.48
CA ASP A 509 23.54 -18.96 -18.49
C ASP A 509 22.44 -18.87 -19.57
N LEU A 510 22.86 -18.53 -20.78
CA LEU A 510 22.00 -18.47 -21.97
C LEU A 510 22.15 -19.70 -22.87
N SER A 511 23.03 -20.66 -22.55
CA SER A 511 23.36 -21.80 -23.41
C SER A 511 22.13 -22.59 -23.86
N LYS A 512 21.16 -22.79 -22.96
CA LYS A 512 19.88 -23.47 -23.25
C LYS A 512 19.03 -22.80 -24.33
N TYR A 513 19.25 -21.51 -24.61
CA TYR A 513 18.49 -20.75 -25.60
C TYR A 513 19.19 -20.59 -26.94
N LYS A 514 20.39 -21.16 -27.09
CA LYS A 514 21.17 -21.07 -28.33
C LYS A 514 20.35 -21.67 -29.49
N PRO A 515 20.01 -20.89 -30.53
CA PRO A 515 19.34 -21.42 -31.71
C PRO A 515 20.18 -22.53 -32.37
N LYS A 516 19.53 -23.62 -32.78
CA LYS A 516 20.17 -24.69 -33.56
C LYS A 516 20.43 -24.18 -34.98
N GLY A 517 21.64 -24.40 -35.49
CA GLY A 517 22.01 -24.05 -36.87
C GLY A 517 22.59 -22.65 -37.07
N LEU A 518 23.06 -21.98 -36.01
CA LEU A 518 23.81 -20.74 -36.16
C LEU A 518 25.14 -21.00 -36.92
N PRO A 519 25.57 -20.10 -37.82
CA PRO A 519 26.81 -20.23 -38.57
C PRO A 519 28.03 -19.83 -37.71
N THR A 520 28.21 -20.55 -36.59
CA THR A 520 29.20 -20.22 -35.55
C THR A 520 30.63 -20.27 -36.07
N GLU A 521 31.00 -21.30 -36.83
CA GLU A 521 32.36 -21.47 -37.39
C GLU A 521 32.78 -20.33 -38.32
N ALA A 522 31.89 -19.91 -39.22
CA ALA A 522 32.18 -18.86 -40.19
C ALA A 522 32.35 -17.50 -39.51
N ILE A 523 31.49 -17.19 -38.53
CA ILE A 523 31.57 -15.94 -37.76
C ILE A 523 32.79 -15.94 -36.85
N GLU A 524 33.09 -17.03 -36.14
CA GLU A 524 34.25 -17.11 -35.23
C GLU A 524 35.58 -16.93 -35.97
N LYS A 525 35.72 -17.52 -37.16
CA LYS A 525 36.92 -17.35 -37.99
C LYS A 525 37.16 -15.89 -38.36
N VAL A 526 36.12 -15.17 -38.75
CA VAL A 526 36.20 -13.74 -39.10
C VAL A 526 36.48 -12.89 -37.87
N VAL A 527 35.82 -13.19 -36.75
CA VAL A 527 35.98 -12.45 -35.50
C VAL A 527 37.41 -12.54 -34.97
N LEU A 528 38.04 -13.73 -35.01
CA LEU A 528 39.44 -13.90 -34.60
C LEU A 528 40.40 -13.07 -35.46
N VAL A 529 40.19 -13.05 -36.78
CA VAL A 529 40.99 -12.24 -37.71
C VAL A 529 40.84 -10.75 -37.40
N LEU A 530 39.61 -10.27 -37.19
CA LEU A 530 39.35 -8.86 -36.86
C LEU A 530 39.90 -8.46 -35.49
N GLU A 531 39.98 -9.38 -34.53
CA GLU A 531 40.60 -9.17 -33.22
C GLU A 531 42.14 -9.10 -33.30
N GLU A 532 42.76 -9.89 -34.18
CA GLU A 532 44.21 -9.87 -34.44
C GLU A 532 44.67 -8.62 -35.22
N GLU A 533 43.83 -8.09 -36.12
CA GLU A 533 44.16 -6.92 -36.95
C GLU A 533 44.24 -5.60 -36.15
N GLN A 534 43.72 -5.54 -34.92
CA GLN A 534 43.73 -4.38 -34.00
C GLN A 534 43.36 -3.02 -34.64
N ASN A 535 42.58 -3.02 -35.72
CA ASN A 535 42.12 -1.79 -36.36
C ASN A 535 41.01 -1.14 -35.52
N MET A 536 41.31 0.04 -34.94
CA MET A 536 40.42 0.78 -34.04
C MET A 536 39.05 1.11 -34.67
N GLU A 537 38.93 1.19 -35.99
CA GLU A 537 37.65 1.45 -36.67
C GLU A 537 36.65 0.28 -36.55
N ASN A 538 37.15 -0.93 -36.33
CA ASN A 538 36.34 -2.15 -36.19
C ASN A 538 35.72 -2.31 -34.80
N PHE A 539 36.14 -1.51 -33.81
CA PHE A 539 35.70 -1.62 -32.42
C PHE A 539 34.76 -0.48 -32.01
N ALA A 540 33.79 -0.78 -31.15
CA ALA A 540 32.95 0.20 -30.47
C ALA A 540 33.69 0.78 -29.27
N GLU A 541 33.17 1.88 -28.71
CA GLU A 541 33.75 2.53 -27.51
C GLU A 541 33.79 1.60 -26.28
N ASP A 542 32.99 0.53 -26.26
CA ASP A 542 32.97 -0.48 -25.21
C ASP A 542 33.97 -1.64 -25.44
N GLY A 543 34.84 -1.52 -26.45
CA GLY A 543 35.89 -2.51 -26.79
C GLY A 543 35.40 -3.73 -27.57
N ASN A 544 34.10 -3.83 -27.87
CA ASN A 544 33.56 -4.94 -28.67
C ASN A 544 33.63 -4.66 -30.17
N LEU A 545 33.75 -5.70 -31.00
CA LEU A 545 33.67 -5.57 -32.45
C LEU A 545 32.30 -5.04 -32.89
N ARG A 546 32.32 -4.06 -33.81
CA ARG A 546 31.12 -3.54 -34.47
C ARG A 546 30.53 -4.61 -35.36
N MET A 547 29.23 -4.85 -35.23
CA MET A 547 28.50 -5.81 -36.08
C MET A 547 28.67 -5.53 -37.57
N LYS A 548 28.83 -4.25 -37.95
CA LYS A 548 29.08 -3.83 -39.34
C LYS A 548 30.40 -4.38 -39.87
N ALA A 549 31.47 -4.36 -39.08
CA ALA A 549 32.78 -4.89 -39.48
C ALA A 549 32.71 -6.41 -39.69
N ILE A 550 32.01 -7.13 -38.81
CA ILE A 550 31.80 -8.58 -38.95
C ILE A 550 30.96 -8.89 -40.21
N TYR A 551 29.91 -8.12 -40.47
CA TYR A 551 29.06 -8.29 -41.65
C TYR A 551 29.81 -8.04 -42.96
N GLU A 552 30.65 -6.98 -43.01
CA GLU A 552 31.48 -6.65 -44.17
C GLU A 552 32.54 -7.72 -44.43
N ALA A 553 33.19 -8.23 -43.38
CA ALA A 553 34.19 -9.29 -43.51
C ALA A 553 33.57 -10.67 -43.88
N LEU A 554 32.26 -10.85 -43.68
CA LEU A 554 31.49 -11.99 -44.15
C LEU A 554 30.88 -11.78 -45.55
N ASN A 555 31.28 -10.72 -46.27
CA ASN A 555 30.76 -10.35 -47.60
C ASN A 555 29.22 -10.21 -47.65
N GLY A 556 28.58 -9.95 -46.52
CA GLY A 556 27.11 -9.90 -46.41
C GLY A 556 26.38 -11.23 -46.61
N GLU A 557 27.08 -12.36 -46.60
CA GLU A 557 26.47 -13.69 -46.77
C GLU A 557 25.66 -14.14 -45.53
N ILE A 558 25.96 -13.57 -44.36
CA ILE A 558 25.32 -13.88 -43.08
C ILE A 558 24.54 -12.66 -42.58
N SER A 559 23.30 -12.89 -42.17
CA SER A 559 22.42 -11.82 -41.70
C SER A 559 22.93 -11.17 -40.40
N TYR A 560 22.61 -9.89 -40.19
CA TYR A 560 22.89 -9.21 -38.92
C TYR A 560 22.26 -9.91 -37.70
N ASP A 561 21.14 -10.61 -37.89
CA ASP A 561 20.47 -11.33 -36.81
C ASP A 561 21.24 -12.60 -36.43
N ASP A 562 21.80 -13.32 -37.40
CA ASP A 562 22.65 -14.49 -37.17
C ASP A 562 24.01 -14.12 -36.55
N ILE A 563 24.59 -12.99 -36.98
CA ILE A 563 25.81 -12.43 -36.36
C ILE A 563 25.51 -12.05 -34.90
N ARG A 564 24.44 -11.32 -34.64
CA ARG A 564 24.05 -10.88 -33.29
C ARG A 564 23.76 -12.07 -32.38
N ALA A 565 23.05 -13.08 -32.88
CA ALA A 565 22.78 -14.30 -32.13
C ALA A 565 24.07 -15.04 -31.80
N THR A 566 24.96 -15.23 -32.77
CA THR A 566 26.24 -15.93 -32.55
C THR A 566 27.11 -15.21 -31.54
N MET A 567 27.23 -13.88 -31.63
CA MET A 567 28.02 -13.07 -30.70
C MET A 567 27.45 -13.07 -29.27
N LEU A 568 26.12 -13.16 -29.11
CA LEU A 568 25.48 -13.27 -27.80
C LEU A 568 25.82 -14.58 -27.07
N PHE A 569 25.91 -15.68 -27.82
CA PHE A 569 26.23 -17.03 -27.31
C PHE A 569 27.72 -17.40 -27.42
N ARG A 570 28.57 -16.46 -27.87
CA ARG A 570 30.03 -16.59 -27.78
C ARG A 570 30.40 -16.68 -26.29
N LEU A 571 31.19 -17.70 -25.94
CA LEU A 571 31.68 -17.96 -24.58
C LEU A 571 32.80 -16.99 -24.22
#